data_AF-A0A511FC66-F1
#
_entry.id   AF-A0A511FC66-F1
#
_cell.length_a   1.000
_cell.length_b   1.000
_cell.length_c   1.000
_cell.angle_alpha   90.00
_cell.angle_beta   90.00
_cell.angle_gamma   90.00
#
_symmetry.space_group_name_H-M   'P 1'
#
loop_
_entity.id
_entity.type
_entity.pdbx_description
1 polymer ?
#
loop_
_entity_poly.entity_id
_entity_poly.type
_entity_poly.pdbx_seq_one_letter_code
_entity_poly.pdbx_strand_id
1 'polypeptide(L)'
;MSAPHTPAPTAPAPTAPTHRGRRSTAAVTVLLLVLAVAATAGFLQHRRVAAQDQRALAAAEDGLEQAATDLEAVVVAGEQVLLGSEGQVADEGLRTTLADVLAEASALDTDPEGTGSRAERTRSAETRASDAVGLTATVQAATAAVAEAYASWTLAAVADGWAAARDALASSVAAAELDRDARAPGTPGRAAVEAAIVPAVAARDAVVDPADVDVLSAATAEADAAREALDAAVRDAG
;
A
#
# COMPACT_ATOMS: atom_id res chain seq x y z
N MET A 1 -35.78 100.82 72.99
CA MET A 1 -34.58 101.40 72.37
C MET A 1 -33.46 100.37 72.49
N SER A 2 -32.78 100.11 71.39
CA SER A 2 -31.97 98.93 71.10
C SER A 2 -30.85 98.64 72.11
N ALA A 3 -30.67 97.36 72.44
CA ALA A 3 -29.43 96.81 72.96
C ALA A 3 -29.13 95.50 72.19
N PRO A 4 -27.97 95.37 71.53
CA PRO A 4 -27.55 94.14 70.88
C PRO A 4 -26.76 93.25 71.85
N HIS A 5 -27.12 91.97 71.94
CA HIS A 5 -26.27 90.96 72.57
C HIS A 5 -26.08 89.75 71.66
N THR A 6 -24.81 89.52 71.36
CA THR A 6 -24.17 88.48 70.59
C THR A 6 -24.38 87.09 71.24
N PRO A 7 -24.70 86.02 70.50
CA PRO A 7 -24.59 84.67 71.02
C PRO A 7 -23.14 84.13 70.91
N ALA A 8 -22.71 83.45 71.97
CA ALA A 8 -21.39 82.85 72.17
C ALA A 8 -21.23 81.48 71.45
N PRO A 9 -19.99 81.00 71.22
CA PRO A 9 -19.67 79.98 70.22
C PRO A 9 -19.86 78.51 70.67
N THR A 10 -20.19 77.67 69.70
CA THR A 10 -20.32 76.21 69.77
C THR A 10 -18.96 75.51 69.99
N ALA A 11 -18.92 74.56 70.93
CA ALA A 11 -17.76 73.71 71.21
C ALA A 11 -17.51 72.67 70.09
N PRO A 12 -16.25 72.32 69.76
CA PRO A 12 -15.93 71.23 68.83
C PRO A 12 -15.91 69.86 69.54
N ALA A 13 -16.37 68.83 68.83
CA ALA A 13 -16.30 67.42 69.22
C ALA A 13 -14.90 66.81 68.95
N PRO A 14 -14.47 65.78 69.70
CA PRO A 14 -13.12 65.20 69.60
C PRO A 14 -12.97 64.27 68.39
N THR A 15 -11.86 64.45 67.65
CA THR A 15 -11.40 63.52 66.60
C THR A 15 -10.72 62.29 67.20
N ALA A 16 -11.14 61.10 66.76
CA ALA A 16 -10.47 59.83 67.04
C ALA A 16 -9.13 59.70 66.27
N PRO A 17 -8.12 59.00 66.82
CA PRO A 17 -6.81 58.84 66.19
C PRO A 17 -6.87 57.92 64.95
N THR A 18 -6.22 58.36 63.86
CA THR A 18 -6.10 57.59 62.62
C THR A 18 -4.99 56.54 62.71
N HIS A 19 -5.38 55.27 62.71
CA HIS A 19 -4.50 54.10 62.69
C HIS A 19 -3.89 53.92 61.28
N ARG A 20 -2.82 54.67 60.95
CA ARG A 20 -2.24 54.73 59.58
C ARG A 20 -1.15 53.69 59.26
N GLY A 21 -0.87 52.73 60.15
CA GLY A 21 0.27 51.81 60.00
C GLY A 21 0.01 50.41 59.41
N ARG A 22 -1.25 50.02 59.13
CA ARG A 22 -1.59 48.63 58.71
C ARG A 22 -1.97 48.46 57.24
N ARG A 23 -2.15 49.55 56.49
CA ARG A 23 -2.65 49.49 55.09
C ARG A 23 -1.54 49.36 54.04
N SER A 24 -0.31 49.79 54.34
CA SER A 24 0.82 49.69 53.43
C SER A 24 1.36 48.26 53.30
N THR A 25 1.40 47.50 54.39
CA THR A 25 1.82 46.08 54.36
C THR A 25 0.80 45.21 53.63
N ALA A 26 -0.50 45.41 53.86
CA ALA A 26 -1.55 44.64 53.19
C ALA A 26 -1.54 44.80 51.66
N ALA A 27 -1.28 46.01 51.14
CA ALA A 27 -1.21 46.26 49.70
C ALA A 27 -0.02 45.55 49.04
N VAL A 28 1.14 45.52 49.71
CA VAL A 28 2.35 44.84 49.21
C VAL A 28 2.16 43.32 49.22
N THR A 29 1.52 42.75 50.25
CA THR A 29 1.25 41.31 50.31
C THR A 29 0.28 40.86 49.22
N VAL A 30 -0.78 41.64 48.95
CA VAL A 30 -1.74 41.33 47.87
C VAL A 30 -1.07 41.41 46.49
N LEU A 31 -0.23 42.41 46.25
CA LEU A 31 0.51 42.54 44.99
C LEU A 31 1.47 41.37 44.76
N LEU A 32 2.21 40.94 45.79
CA LEU A 32 3.09 39.77 45.72
C LEU A 32 2.31 38.48 45.48
N LEU A 33 1.11 38.35 46.06
CA LEU A 33 0.27 37.17 45.88
C LEU A 33 -0.31 37.12 44.45
N VAL A 34 -0.69 38.27 43.87
CA VAL A 34 -1.14 38.36 42.48
C VAL A 34 0.01 38.07 41.50
N LEU A 35 1.22 38.59 41.75
CA LEU A 35 2.41 38.26 40.97
C LEU A 35 2.79 36.77 41.07
N ALA A 36 2.69 36.18 42.26
CA ALA A 36 2.95 34.76 42.47
C ALA A 36 1.92 33.87 41.76
N VAL A 37 0.62 34.24 41.80
CA VAL A 37 -0.46 33.53 41.09
C VAL A 37 -0.33 33.66 39.57
N ALA A 38 0.00 34.85 39.05
CA ALA A 38 0.26 35.06 37.63
C ALA A 38 1.50 34.27 37.15
N ALA A 39 2.57 34.23 37.95
CA ALA A 39 3.75 33.43 37.67
C ALA A 39 3.47 31.91 37.70
N THR A 40 2.66 31.43 38.65
CA THR A 40 2.26 30.00 38.71
C THR A 40 1.30 29.61 37.58
N ALA A 41 0.36 30.47 37.20
CA ALA A 41 -0.53 30.23 36.06
C ALA A 41 0.25 30.20 34.73
N GLY A 42 1.17 31.14 34.52
CA GLY A 42 2.06 31.14 33.34
C GLY A 42 2.98 29.92 33.28
N PHE A 43 3.49 29.47 34.42
CA PHE A 43 4.32 28.26 34.50
C PHE A 43 3.55 26.97 34.20
N LEU A 44 2.30 26.86 34.68
CA LEU A 44 1.42 25.71 34.39
C LEU A 44 0.99 25.70 32.92
N GLN A 45 0.70 26.87 32.34
CA GLN A 45 0.39 27.00 30.91
C GLN A 45 1.59 26.59 30.04
N HIS A 46 2.80 27.07 30.38
CA HIS A 46 4.03 26.67 29.69
C HIS A 46 4.32 25.17 29.80
N ARG A 47 4.09 24.55 30.97
CA ARG A 47 4.23 23.09 31.11
C ARG A 47 3.25 22.31 30.25
N ARG A 48 2.03 22.80 30.07
CA ARG A 48 1.03 22.16 29.19
C ARG A 48 1.45 22.25 27.72
N VAL A 49 1.87 23.43 27.27
CA VAL A 49 2.35 23.63 25.88
C VAL A 49 3.57 22.76 25.61
N ALA A 50 4.57 22.76 26.50
CA ALA A 50 5.77 21.94 26.33
C ALA A 50 5.46 20.43 26.30
N ALA A 51 4.44 19.97 27.05
CA ALA A 51 3.98 18.58 27.03
C ALA A 51 3.18 18.24 25.76
N GLN A 52 2.42 19.20 25.22
CA GLN A 52 1.72 19.04 23.94
C GLN A 52 2.72 18.97 22.78
N ASP A 53 3.72 19.85 22.75
CA ASP A 53 4.77 19.85 21.72
C ASP A 53 5.59 18.54 21.75
N GLN A 54 5.83 17.99 22.94
CA GLN A 54 6.51 16.70 23.06
C GLN A 54 5.68 15.54 22.53
N ARG A 55 4.36 15.54 22.78
CA ARG A 55 3.45 14.52 22.24
C ARG A 55 3.29 14.64 20.72
N ALA A 56 3.22 15.85 20.20
CA ALA A 56 3.12 16.10 18.76
C ALA A 56 4.36 15.59 18.03
N LEU A 57 5.55 15.85 18.57
CA LEU A 57 6.78 15.29 18.01
C LEU A 57 6.81 13.77 18.05
N ALA A 58 6.50 13.15 19.20
CA ALA A 58 6.49 11.69 19.32
C ALA A 58 5.50 11.07 18.32
N ALA A 59 4.30 11.61 18.19
CA ALA A 59 3.31 11.12 17.22
C ALA A 59 3.77 11.29 15.76
N ALA A 60 4.50 12.36 15.44
CA ALA A 60 5.06 12.57 14.11
C ALA A 60 6.23 11.60 13.82
N GLU A 61 7.10 11.33 14.80
CA GLU A 61 8.18 10.34 14.70
C GLU A 61 7.61 8.93 14.55
N ASP A 62 6.60 8.55 15.34
CA ASP A 62 5.88 7.27 15.20
C ASP A 62 5.23 7.14 13.80
N GLY A 63 4.63 8.23 13.30
CA GLY A 63 4.02 8.26 11.96
C GLY A 63 5.05 8.09 10.84
N LEU A 64 6.24 8.69 10.99
CA LEU A 64 7.35 8.50 10.05
C LEU A 64 7.88 7.08 10.09
N GLU A 65 8.05 6.47 11.27
CA GLU A 65 8.51 5.07 11.41
C GLU A 65 7.54 4.10 10.74
N GLN A 66 6.23 4.29 10.93
CA GLN A 66 5.21 3.48 10.26
C GLN A 66 5.27 3.66 8.74
N ALA A 67 5.34 4.90 8.25
CA ALA A 67 5.42 5.19 6.82
C ALA A 67 6.69 4.60 6.17
N ALA A 68 7.82 4.63 6.88
CA ALA A 68 9.07 4.03 6.44
C ALA A 68 8.96 2.50 6.34
N THR A 69 8.37 1.86 7.36
CA THR A 69 8.12 0.41 7.37
C THR A 69 7.21 -0.02 6.22
N ASP A 70 6.13 0.74 5.97
CA ASP A 70 5.20 0.46 4.88
C ASP A 70 5.88 0.64 3.51
N LEU A 71 6.71 1.67 3.36
CA LEU A 71 7.50 1.90 2.14
C LEU A 71 8.48 0.76 1.89
N GLU A 72 9.24 0.32 2.91
CA GLU A 72 10.18 -0.80 2.80
C GLU A 72 9.46 -2.08 2.37
N ALA A 73 8.29 -2.37 2.96
CA ALA A 73 7.52 -3.55 2.61
C ALA A 73 7.08 -3.56 1.13
N VAL A 74 6.64 -2.41 0.59
CA VAL A 74 6.23 -2.34 -0.83
C VAL A 74 7.42 -2.31 -1.78
N VAL A 75 8.56 -1.76 -1.37
CA VAL A 75 9.81 -1.83 -2.15
C VAL A 75 10.23 -3.29 -2.32
N VAL A 76 10.29 -4.05 -1.23
CA VAL A 76 10.63 -5.50 -1.28
C VAL A 76 9.64 -6.29 -2.15
N ALA A 77 8.35 -5.97 -2.08
CA ALA A 77 7.35 -6.61 -2.93
C ALA A 77 7.54 -6.25 -4.42
N GLY A 78 7.81 -4.97 -4.71
CA GLY A 78 8.07 -4.48 -6.07
C GLY A 78 9.34 -5.10 -6.68
N GLU A 79 10.41 -5.23 -5.90
CA GLU A 79 11.65 -5.89 -6.34
C GLU A 79 11.41 -7.37 -6.72
N GLN A 80 10.61 -8.08 -5.93
CA GLN A 80 10.24 -9.48 -6.24
C GLN A 80 9.46 -9.59 -7.55
N VAL A 81 8.52 -8.67 -7.79
CA VAL A 81 7.76 -8.62 -9.06
C VAL A 81 8.69 -8.25 -10.23
N LEU A 82 9.61 -7.31 -10.04
CA LEU A 82 10.55 -6.91 -11.08
C LEU A 82 11.49 -8.07 -11.50
N LEU A 83 12.00 -8.83 -10.52
CA LEU A 83 12.81 -10.03 -10.76
C LEU A 83 11.99 -11.15 -11.40
N GLY A 84 10.80 -11.41 -10.88
CA GLY A 84 9.92 -12.50 -11.36
C GLY A 84 9.31 -12.25 -12.75
N SER A 85 9.38 -11.03 -13.28
CA SER A 85 8.81 -10.64 -14.57
C SER A 85 9.83 -10.56 -15.71
N GLU A 86 11.08 -10.99 -15.48
CA GLU A 86 12.16 -10.86 -16.46
C GLU A 86 11.89 -11.60 -17.77
N GLY A 87 11.81 -10.85 -18.86
CA GLY A 87 11.50 -11.38 -20.19
C GLY A 87 10.07 -11.90 -20.35
N GLN A 88 9.21 -11.66 -19.35
CA GLN A 88 7.84 -12.19 -19.27
C GLN A 88 6.80 -11.05 -19.26
N VAL A 89 7.18 -9.90 -19.81
CA VAL A 89 6.31 -8.74 -20.02
C VAL A 89 6.58 -8.21 -21.42
N ALA A 90 5.52 -7.91 -22.18
CA ALA A 90 5.66 -7.42 -23.55
C ALA A 90 6.21 -5.98 -23.61
N ASP A 91 5.85 -5.14 -22.64
CA ASP A 91 6.29 -3.75 -22.52
C ASP A 91 7.37 -3.62 -21.42
N GLU A 92 8.64 -3.64 -21.85
CA GLU A 92 9.79 -3.43 -20.96
C GLU A 92 9.84 -2.01 -20.36
N GLY A 93 9.11 -1.05 -20.94
CA GLY A 93 8.97 0.30 -20.39
C GLY A 93 8.29 0.29 -19.02
N LEU A 94 7.35 -0.63 -18.78
CA LEU A 94 6.71 -0.81 -17.46
C LEU A 94 7.71 -1.29 -16.40
N ARG A 95 8.58 -2.24 -16.77
CA ARG A 95 9.62 -2.76 -15.86
C ARG A 95 10.68 -1.68 -15.57
N THR A 96 11.06 -0.90 -16.57
CA THR A 96 11.94 0.27 -16.39
C THR A 96 11.31 1.29 -15.44
N THR A 97 10.03 1.61 -15.63
CA THR A 97 9.29 2.54 -14.74
C THR A 97 9.25 2.04 -13.30
N LEU A 98 8.98 0.75 -13.08
CA LEU A 98 9.04 0.16 -11.74
C LEU A 98 10.44 0.23 -11.14
N ALA A 99 11.49 -0.08 -11.92
CA ALA A 99 12.87 0.01 -11.47
C ALA A 99 13.25 1.45 -11.04
N ASP A 100 12.84 2.45 -11.83
CA ASP A 100 13.09 3.87 -11.53
C ASP A 100 12.36 4.30 -10.24
N VAL A 101 11.09 3.92 -10.08
CA VAL A 101 10.31 4.23 -8.88
C VAL A 101 10.87 3.52 -7.64
N LEU A 102 11.33 2.28 -7.77
CA LEU A 102 11.99 1.57 -6.67
C LEU A 102 13.31 2.23 -6.27
N ALA A 103 14.10 2.68 -7.24
CA ALA A 103 15.34 3.42 -6.97
C ALA A 103 15.07 4.76 -6.27
N GLU A 104 14.02 5.48 -6.66
CA GLU A 104 13.56 6.69 -5.97
C GLU A 104 13.11 6.38 -4.53
N ALA A 105 12.33 5.29 -4.35
CA ALA A 105 11.87 4.83 -3.04
C ALA A 105 13.00 4.46 -2.09
N SER A 106 13.99 3.70 -2.55
CA SER A 106 15.15 3.32 -1.75
C SER A 106 16.08 4.49 -1.41
N ALA A 107 16.02 5.58 -2.18
CA ALA A 107 16.81 6.78 -1.95
C ALA A 107 16.13 7.79 -1.00
N LEU A 108 14.85 7.57 -0.65
CA LEU A 108 14.13 8.47 0.25
C LEU A 108 14.71 8.42 1.66
N ASP A 109 15.12 9.57 2.18
CA ASP A 109 15.55 9.70 3.58
C ASP A 109 14.33 9.67 4.51
N THR A 110 14.20 8.58 5.27
CA THR A 110 13.17 8.39 6.28
C THR A 110 13.69 8.51 7.71
N ASP A 111 14.94 8.95 7.91
CA ASP A 111 15.50 9.10 9.25
C ASP A 111 14.94 10.37 9.94
N PRO A 112 14.66 10.32 11.24
CA PRO A 112 14.21 11.51 11.98
C PRO A 112 15.35 12.55 12.10
N GLU A 113 15.04 13.84 11.96
CA GLU A 113 16.06 14.89 12.14
C GLU A 113 16.52 14.98 13.60
N GLY A 114 17.82 14.82 13.82
CA GLY A 114 18.43 15.01 15.14
C GLY A 114 18.60 16.47 15.58
N THR A 115 18.48 17.43 14.66
CA THR A 115 18.82 18.85 14.90
C THR A 115 17.63 19.79 14.68
N GLY A 116 17.70 21.01 15.21
CA GLY A 116 16.63 22.01 15.08
C GLY A 116 15.69 22.10 16.28
N SER A 117 14.75 23.04 16.21
CA SER A 117 13.70 23.21 17.21
C SER A 117 12.67 22.08 17.14
N ARG A 118 11.94 21.82 18.23
CA ARG A 118 10.91 20.76 18.23
C ARG A 118 9.88 20.93 17.12
N ALA A 119 9.42 22.16 16.90
CA ALA A 119 8.43 22.45 15.86
C ALA A 119 8.98 22.22 14.44
N GLU A 120 10.28 22.47 14.21
CA GLU A 120 10.93 22.15 12.92
C GLU A 120 11.03 20.64 12.73
N ARG A 121 11.45 19.89 13.77
CA ARG A 121 11.52 18.42 13.72
C ARG A 121 10.17 17.78 13.50
N THR A 122 9.11 18.24 14.18
CA THR A 122 7.75 17.74 13.97
C THR A 122 7.32 17.93 12.52
N ARG A 123 7.51 19.14 11.95
CA ARG A 123 7.14 19.41 10.55
C ARG A 123 7.97 18.59 9.57
N SER A 124 9.27 18.40 9.84
CA SER A 124 10.15 17.59 9.01
C SER A 124 9.70 16.12 9.01
N ALA A 125 9.41 15.56 10.20
CA ALA A 125 8.88 14.20 10.33
C ALA A 125 7.53 14.03 9.60
N GLU A 126 6.60 14.98 9.75
CA GLU A 126 5.32 14.97 9.03
C GLU A 126 5.49 15.03 7.50
N THR A 127 6.44 15.85 7.02
CA THR A 127 6.73 15.99 5.58
C THR A 127 7.32 14.70 5.02
N ARG A 128 8.34 14.14 5.69
CA ARG A 128 8.94 12.85 5.28
C ARG A 128 7.93 11.71 5.32
N ALA A 129 7.09 11.65 6.35
CA ALA A 129 6.02 10.66 6.43
C ALA A 129 5.05 10.80 5.26
N SER A 130 4.67 12.04 4.90
CA SER A 130 3.82 12.30 3.74
C SER A 130 4.48 11.89 2.41
N ASP A 131 5.77 12.19 2.24
CA ASP A 131 6.54 11.81 1.06
C ASP A 131 6.65 10.28 0.94
N ALA A 132 6.95 9.60 2.05
CA ALA A 132 7.01 8.13 2.11
C ALA A 132 5.65 7.47 1.79
N VAL A 133 4.54 8.04 2.28
CA VAL A 133 3.18 7.57 1.93
C VAL A 133 2.88 7.79 0.44
N GLY A 134 3.24 8.95 -0.11
CA GLY A 134 3.06 9.24 -1.54
C GLY A 134 3.87 8.29 -2.43
N LEU A 135 5.11 8.00 -2.04
CA LEU A 135 5.99 7.10 -2.77
C LEU A 135 5.56 5.64 -2.63
N THR A 136 5.05 5.24 -1.46
CA THR A 136 4.41 3.93 -1.24
C THR A 136 3.30 3.68 -2.25
N ALA A 137 2.40 4.64 -2.44
CA ALA A 137 1.31 4.51 -3.41
C ALA A 137 1.83 4.42 -4.87
N THR A 138 2.90 5.13 -5.18
CA THR A 138 3.52 5.12 -6.51
C THR A 138 4.19 3.76 -6.79
N VAL A 139 4.93 3.21 -5.82
CA VAL A 139 5.52 1.85 -5.91
C VAL A 139 4.43 0.80 -6.09
N GLN A 140 3.34 0.87 -5.31
CA GLN A 140 2.21 -0.06 -5.43
C GLN A 140 1.57 -0.01 -6.82
N ALA A 141 1.34 1.19 -7.36
CA ALA A 141 0.74 1.35 -8.69
C ALA A 141 1.66 0.80 -9.80
N ALA A 142 2.95 1.12 -9.76
CA ALA A 142 3.92 0.59 -10.73
C ALA A 142 4.06 -0.94 -10.63
N THR A 143 4.07 -1.47 -9.40
CA THR A 143 4.12 -2.93 -9.14
C THR A 143 2.89 -3.63 -9.70
N ALA A 144 1.69 -3.07 -9.47
CA ALA A 144 0.45 -3.62 -9.99
C ALA A 144 0.43 -3.62 -11.52
N ALA A 145 0.92 -2.56 -12.17
CA ALA A 145 1.00 -2.49 -13.63
C ALA A 145 1.90 -3.59 -14.22
N VAL A 146 3.08 -3.84 -13.62
CA VAL A 146 3.95 -4.94 -14.05
C VAL A 146 3.32 -6.31 -13.78
N ALA A 147 2.68 -6.49 -12.63
CA ALA A 147 2.01 -7.76 -12.29
C ALA A 147 0.84 -8.08 -13.24
N GLU A 148 0.04 -7.08 -13.61
CA GLU A 148 -1.04 -7.24 -14.60
C GLU A 148 -0.48 -7.57 -15.99
N ALA A 149 0.59 -6.87 -16.40
CA ALA A 149 1.24 -7.14 -17.67
C ALA A 149 1.83 -8.56 -17.71
N TYR A 150 2.47 -9.02 -16.63
CA TYR A 150 2.96 -10.39 -16.48
C TYR A 150 1.83 -11.43 -16.55
N ALA A 151 0.70 -11.16 -15.88
CA ALA A 151 -0.47 -12.04 -15.95
C ALA A 151 -1.02 -12.14 -17.38
N SER A 152 -1.08 -11.02 -18.11
CA SER A 152 -1.51 -11.01 -19.51
C SER A 152 -0.55 -11.78 -20.43
N TRP A 153 0.76 -11.68 -20.19
CA TRP A 153 1.78 -12.44 -20.92
C TRP A 153 1.63 -13.94 -20.66
N THR A 154 1.41 -14.33 -19.41
CA THR A 154 1.22 -15.74 -19.02
C THR A 154 -0.01 -16.33 -19.71
N LEU A 155 -1.13 -15.59 -19.71
CA LEU A 155 -2.34 -16.02 -20.41
C LEU A 155 -2.10 -16.21 -21.92
N ALA A 156 -1.41 -15.26 -22.56
CA ALA A 156 -1.09 -15.36 -23.98
C ALA A 156 -0.19 -16.58 -24.27
N ALA A 157 0.86 -16.80 -23.47
CA ALA A 157 1.75 -17.94 -23.65
C ALA A 157 1.02 -19.29 -23.50
N VAL A 158 0.09 -19.40 -22.55
CA VAL A 158 -0.71 -20.61 -22.35
C VAL A 158 -1.73 -20.81 -23.48
N ALA A 159 -2.35 -19.73 -23.97
CA ALA A 159 -3.25 -19.79 -25.11
C ALA A 159 -2.53 -20.22 -26.40
N ASP A 160 -1.30 -19.73 -26.62
CA ASP A 160 -0.45 -20.15 -27.74
C ASP A 160 -0.07 -21.63 -27.63
N GLY A 161 0.25 -22.11 -26.42
CA GLY A 161 0.51 -23.52 -26.14
C GLY A 161 -0.68 -24.42 -26.46
N TRP A 162 -1.88 -24.02 -26.04
CA TRP A 162 -3.13 -24.72 -26.39
C TRP A 162 -3.35 -24.77 -27.91
N ALA A 163 -3.19 -23.64 -28.61
CA ALA A 163 -3.34 -23.59 -30.06
C ALA A 163 -2.38 -24.56 -30.77
N ALA A 164 -1.11 -24.57 -30.36
CA ALA A 164 -0.10 -25.48 -30.89
C ALA A 164 -0.42 -26.96 -30.63
N ALA A 165 -0.85 -27.31 -29.41
CA ALA A 165 -1.25 -28.67 -29.07
C ALA A 165 -2.47 -29.13 -29.88
N ARG A 166 -3.46 -28.25 -30.06
CA ARG A 166 -4.66 -28.53 -30.87
C ARG A 166 -4.32 -28.76 -32.34
N ASP A 167 -3.42 -27.95 -32.92
CA ASP A 167 -2.98 -28.11 -34.30
C ASP A 167 -2.16 -29.39 -34.52
N ALA A 168 -1.32 -29.76 -33.55
CA ALA A 168 -0.59 -31.03 -33.55
C ALA A 168 -1.53 -32.24 -33.47
N LEU A 169 -2.54 -32.18 -32.59
CA LEU A 169 -3.58 -33.20 -32.49
C LEU A 169 -4.39 -33.30 -33.79
N ALA A 170 -4.78 -32.18 -34.40
CA ALA A 170 -5.50 -32.15 -35.67
C ALA A 170 -4.71 -32.83 -36.80
N SER A 171 -3.40 -32.58 -36.86
CA SER A 171 -2.49 -33.21 -37.83
C SER A 171 -2.38 -34.72 -37.60
N SER A 172 -2.35 -35.15 -36.33
CA SER A 172 -2.29 -36.56 -35.95
C SER A 172 -3.60 -37.30 -36.26
N VAL A 173 -4.75 -36.66 -36.03
CA VAL A 173 -6.08 -37.14 -36.45
C VAL A 173 -6.13 -37.34 -37.96
N ALA A 174 -5.71 -36.36 -38.75
CA ALA A 174 -5.69 -36.48 -40.21
C ALA A 174 -4.78 -37.63 -40.69
N ALA A 175 -3.62 -37.84 -40.06
CA ALA A 175 -2.74 -38.95 -40.37
C ALA A 175 -3.36 -40.31 -40.00
N ALA A 176 -4.01 -40.40 -38.84
CA ALA A 176 -4.68 -41.63 -38.40
C ALA A 176 -5.90 -41.98 -39.28
N GLU A 177 -6.64 -40.98 -39.77
CA GLU A 177 -7.73 -41.20 -40.73
C GLU A 177 -7.21 -41.79 -42.05
N LEU A 178 -6.08 -41.29 -42.55
CA LEU A 178 -5.42 -41.86 -43.74
C LEU A 178 -4.94 -43.30 -43.50
N ASP A 179 -4.34 -43.59 -42.34
CA ASP A 179 -3.90 -44.94 -41.96
C ASP A 179 -5.08 -45.92 -41.84
N ARG A 180 -6.17 -45.49 -41.19
CA ARG A 180 -7.42 -46.26 -41.10
C ARG A 180 -7.95 -46.61 -42.49
N ASP A 181 -7.98 -45.64 -43.41
CA ASP A 181 -8.55 -45.82 -44.74
C ASP A 181 -7.68 -46.72 -45.63
N ALA A 182 -6.37 -46.76 -45.39
CA ALA A 182 -5.45 -47.70 -46.04
C ALA A 182 -5.61 -49.15 -45.55
N ARG A 183 -6.20 -49.37 -44.36
CA ARG A 183 -6.38 -50.71 -43.77
C ARG A 183 -7.64 -51.39 -44.27
N ALA A 184 -7.53 -52.71 -44.48
CA ALA A 184 -8.67 -53.53 -44.87
C ALA A 184 -9.80 -53.48 -43.82
N PRO A 185 -11.08 -53.37 -44.25
CA PRO A 185 -12.22 -53.42 -43.35
C PRO A 185 -12.25 -54.68 -42.49
N GLY A 186 -12.63 -54.55 -41.22
CA GLY A 186 -12.76 -55.67 -40.28
C GLY A 186 -11.45 -56.19 -39.67
N THR A 187 -10.31 -55.55 -39.96
CA THR A 187 -9.04 -55.88 -39.30
C THR A 187 -9.00 -55.32 -37.87
N PRO A 188 -8.42 -56.04 -36.90
CA PRO A 188 -8.27 -55.55 -35.53
C PRO A 188 -7.52 -54.21 -35.46
N GLY A 189 -6.48 -54.03 -36.28
CA GLY A 189 -5.73 -52.77 -36.35
C GLY A 189 -6.57 -51.59 -36.83
N ARG A 190 -7.47 -51.79 -37.81
CA ARG A 190 -8.40 -50.74 -38.25
C ARG A 190 -9.38 -50.35 -37.13
N ALA A 191 -9.93 -51.34 -36.42
CA ALA A 191 -10.84 -51.08 -35.30
C ALA A 191 -10.14 -50.34 -34.15
N ALA A 192 -8.87 -50.65 -33.87
CA ALA A 192 -8.09 -49.95 -32.86
C ALA A 192 -7.87 -48.47 -33.21
N VAL A 193 -7.50 -48.18 -34.47
CA VAL A 193 -7.34 -46.79 -34.94
C VAL A 193 -8.69 -46.04 -34.94
N GLU A 194 -9.77 -46.67 -35.40
CA GLU A 194 -11.13 -46.10 -35.34
C GLU A 194 -11.55 -45.73 -33.91
N ALA A 195 -11.26 -46.60 -32.93
CA ALA A 195 -11.57 -46.36 -31.53
C ALA A 195 -10.76 -45.21 -30.92
N ALA A 196 -9.55 -44.95 -31.43
CA ALA A 196 -8.67 -43.86 -30.95
C ALA A 196 -8.99 -42.50 -31.62
N ILE A 197 -9.47 -42.48 -32.86
CA ILE A 197 -9.82 -41.24 -33.57
C ILE A 197 -10.96 -40.49 -32.86
N VAL A 198 -11.99 -41.19 -32.37
CA VAL A 198 -13.17 -40.56 -31.74
C VAL A 198 -12.81 -39.68 -30.52
N PRO A 199 -12.10 -40.18 -29.50
CA PRO A 199 -11.68 -39.34 -28.36
C PRO A 199 -10.69 -38.25 -28.79
N ALA A 200 -9.82 -38.50 -29.77
CA ALA A 200 -8.90 -37.48 -30.29
C ALA A 200 -9.62 -36.32 -30.98
N VAL A 201 -10.66 -36.61 -31.77
CA VAL A 201 -11.53 -35.58 -32.36
C VAL A 201 -12.30 -34.82 -31.28
N ALA A 202 -12.80 -35.51 -30.26
CA ALA A 202 -13.50 -34.86 -29.15
C ALA A 202 -12.59 -33.90 -28.36
N ALA A 203 -11.35 -34.30 -28.08
CA ALA A 203 -10.36 -33.43 -27.42
C ALA A 203 -9.97 -32.23 -28.30
N ARG A 204 -9.82 -32.42 -29.62
CA ARG A 204 -9.53 -31.34 -30.58
C ARG A 204 -10.66 -30.30 -30.64
N ASP A 205 -11.91 -30.77 -30.64
CA ASP A 205 -13.10 -29.93 -30.82
C ASP A 205 -13.68 -29.41 -29.49
N ALA A 206 -13.00 -29.67 -28.37
CA ALA A 206 -13.41 -29.18 -27.06
C ALA A 206 -13.49 -27.65 -27.04
N VAL A 207 -14.59 -27.12 -26.49
CA VAL A 207 -14.76 -25.68 -26.28
C VAL A 207 -14.11 -25.31 -24.96
N VAL A 208 -13.03 -24.54 -25.03
CA VAL A 208 -12.20 -24.12 -23.89
C VAL A 208 -12.35 -22.62 -23.68
N ASP A 209 -12.53 -22.20 -22.43
CA ASP A 209 -12.53 -20.78 -22.08
C ASP A 209 -11.10 -20.21 -22.24
N PRO A 210 -10.86 -19.26 -23.16
CA PRO A 210 -9.53 -18.71 -23.38
C PRO A 210 -9.07 -17.75 -22.28
N ALA A 211 -9.91 -17.40 -21.32
CA ALA A 211 -9.54 -16.51 -20.21
C ALA A 211 -9.08 -17.28 -18.95
N ASP A 212 -9.29 -18.59 -18.90
CA ASP A 212 -8.95 -19.42 -17.73
C ASP A 212 -7.67 -20.25 -18.01
N VAL A 213 -6.59 -19.85 -17.35
CA VAL A 213 -5.27 -20.47 -17.49
C VAL A 213 -5.28 -21.94 -17.06
N ASP A 214 -6.03 -22.29 -16.02
CA ASP A 214 -6.10 -23.66 -15.51
C ASP A 214 -6.86 -24.55 -16.50
N VAL A 215 -7.95 -24.03 -17.08
CA VAL A 215 -8.73 -24.73 -18.12
C VAL A 215 -7.91 -24.90 -19.39
N LEU A 216 -7.20 -23.88 -19.87
CA LEU A 216 -6.31 -24.00 -21.04
C LEU A 216 -5.17 -25.00 -20.81
N SER A 217 -4.57 -24.99 -19.62
CA SER A 217 -3.49 -25.91 -19.26
C SER A 217 -3.98 -27.36 -19.21
N ALA A 218 -5.15 -27.59 -18.61
CA ALA A 218 -5.79 -28.90 -18.58
C ALA A 218 -6.16 -29.40 -19.99
N ALA A 219 -6.73 -28.53 -20.83
CA ALA A 219 -7.06 -28.85 -22.21
C ALA A 219 -5.81 -29.19 -23.04
N THR A 220 -4.72 -28.45 -22.85
CA THR A 220 -3.42 -28.72 -23.49
C THR A 220 -2.92 -30.13 -23.13
N ALA A 221 -2.93 -30.49 -21.85
CA ALA A 221 -2.54 -31.82 -21.41
C ALA A 221 -3.45 -32.93 -21.96
N GLU A 222 -4.76 -32.67 -22.05
CA GLU A 222 -5.72 -33.61 -22.64
C GLU A 222 -5.47 -33.81 -24.14
N ALA A 223 -5.19 -32.74 -24.90
CA ALA A 223 -4.86 -32.83 -26.31
C ALA A 223 -3.55 -33.60 -26.55
N ASP A 224 -2.52 -33.38 -25.74
CA ASP A 224 -1.27 -34.14 -25.82
C ASP A 224 -1.47 -35.63 -25.48
N ALA A 225 -2.25 -35.94 -24.44
CA ALA A 225 -2.58 -37.32 -24.09
C ALA A 225 -3.40 -38.02 -25.19
N ALA A 226 -4.36 -37.32 -25.80
CA ALA A 226 -5.16 -37.83 -26.91
C ALA A 226 -4.28 -38.09 -28.15
N ARG A 227 -3.32 -37.20 -28.42
CA ARG A 227 -2.34 -37.36 -29.51
C ARG A 227 -1.47 -38.60 -29.27
N GLU A 228 -0.91 -38.75 -28.08
CA GLU A 228 -0.07 -39.90 -27.73
C GLU A 228 -0.83 -41.23 -27.83
N ALA A 229 -2.08 -41.28 -27.35
CA ALA A 229 -2.93 -42.45 -27.45
C ALA A 229 -3.25 -42.81 -28.92
N LEU A 230 -3.49 -41.80 -29.77
CA LEU A 230 -3.73 -41.99 -31.19
C LEU A 230 -2.48 -42.50 -31.92
N ASP A 231 -1.32 -41.89 -31.66
CA ASP A 231 -0.04 -42.31 -32.24
C ASP A 231 0.32 -43.75 -31.81
N ALA A 232 0.00 -44.13 -30.57
CA ALA A 232 0.16 -45.49 -30.09
C ALA A 232 -0.77 -46.47 -30.81
N ALA A 233 -2.05 -46.12 -30.98
CA ALA A 233 -3.00 -46.97 -31.71
C ALA A 233 -2.58 -47.20 -33.17
N VAL A 234 -2.08 -46.16 -33.85
CA VAL A 234 -1.54 -46.28 -35.23
C VAL A 234 -0.31 -47.19 -35.26
N ARG A 235 0.61 -47.04 -34.30
CA ARG A 235 1.84 -47.85 -34.21
C ARG A 235 1.55 -49.32 -33.92
N ASP A 236 0.69 -49.61 -32.96
CA ASP A 236 0.39 -50.97 -32.51
C ASP A 236 -0.54 -51.73 -33.48
N ALA A 237 -1.20 -51.00 -34.39
CA ALA A 237 -2.01 -51.58 -35.43
C ALA A 237 -1.18 -52.13 -36.61
N GLY A 238 0.07 -51.68 -36.80
CA GLY A 238 0.98 -52.10 -37.88
C GLY A 238 1.63 -53.47 -37.64
#